data_AF-A0A835I221-F1
#
_entry.id   AF-A0A835I221-F1
#
_cell.length_a   1.000
_cell.length_b   1.000
_cell.length_c   1.000
_cell.angle_alpha   90.00
_cell.angle_beta   90.00
_cell.angle_gamma   90.00
#
_symmetry.space_group_name_H-M   'P 1'
#
loop_
_entity.id
_entity.type
_entity.pdbx_description
1 polymer ?
#
loop_
_entity_poly.entity_id
_entity_poly.type
_entity_poly.pdbx_seq_one_letter_code
_entity_poly.pdbx_strand_id
1 'polypeptide(L)'
;FIFFCCIRGDFNKDFFVTWAPTHINTSADGHERSLKLDEESGAGFASNEMFLFGEIDMQIKLVPGHSAGTVVAYYLTSDQPNRDEIDFEFLGNVAGKPYILQTNVFADGFDNREERINLWFDPTLDFHTYTILWNLHQIVFMVDWVPIRVYRNHADKGSGFSKMATNEYQNQPVERGQLGYERWKRQD
;
A
#
# COMPACT_ATOMS: atom_id res chain seq x y z
N PHE A 1 1.08 -16.95 5.24
CA PHE A 1 1.83 -16.14 4.27
C PHE A 1 0.84 -15.25 3.54
N ILE A 2 1.23 -14.03 3.23
CA ILE A 2 0.54 -13.17 2.25
C ILE A 2 1.29 -13.27 0.95
N PHE A 3 0.56 -13.21 -0.16
CA PHE A 3 1.12 -13.30 -1.48
C PHE A 3 0.86 -12.01 -2.24
N PHE A 4 1.89 -11.55 -2.94
CA PHE A 4 1.89 -10.43 -3.85
C PHE A 4 2.20 -10.95 -5.24
N CYS A 5 1.47 -10.47 -6.25
CA CYS A 5 1.70 -10.82 -7.65
C CYS A 5 1.90 -9.55 -8.47
N CYS A 6 2.87 -9.58 -9.39
CA CYS A 6 3.10 -8.52 -10.36
C CYS A 6 2.95 -9.08 -11.79
N ILE A 7 1.80 -8.82 -12.43
CA ILE A 7 1.47 -9.38 -13.75
C ILE A 7 2.43 -8.90 -14.86
N ARG A 8 2.97 -7.68 -14.73
CA ARG A 8 3.80 -7.03 -15.75
C ARG A 8 5.22 -6.68 -15.31
N GLY A 9 5.60 -7.05 -14.10
CA GLY A 9 6.91 -6.76 -13.52
C GLY A 9 7.57 -8.00 -12.93
N ASP A 10 8.77 -7.81 -12.40
CA ASP A 10 9.60 -8.85 -11.80
C ASP A 10 10.09 -8.35 -10.44
N PHE A 11 9.68 -9.00 -9.36
CA PHE A 11 10.03 -8.61 -8.01
C PHE A 11 11.54 -8.59 -7.75
N ASN A 12 12.35 -9.34 -8.52
CA ASN A 12 13.80 -9.33 -8.39
C ASN A 12 14.46 -8.15 -9.12
N LYS A 13 13.77 -7.55 -10.09
CA LYS A 13 14.28 -6.42 -10.88
C LYS A 13 13.72 -5.08 -10.44
N ASP A 14 12.46 -5.06 -10.01
CA ASP A 14 11.72 -3.82 -9.78
C ASP A 14 11.66 -3.45 -8.29
N PHE A 15 11.99 -4.38 -7.40
CA PHE A 15 11.91 -4.21 -5.95
C PHE A 15 13.15 -4.76 -5.23
N PHE A 16 13.44 -4.19 -4.07
CA PHE A 16 14.42 -4.71 -3.12
C PHE A 16 13.77 -5.00 -1.76
N VAL A 17 14.34 -5.93 -1.02
CA VAL A 17 13.89 -6.26 0.34
C VAL A 17 14.38 -5.20 1.32
N THR A 18 13.47 -4.60 2.08
CA THR A 18 13.79 -3.59 3.09
C THR A 18 14.01 -4.21 4.46
N TRP A 19 13.31 -5.30 4.78
CA TRP A 19 13.38 -5.93 6.10
C TRP A 19 13.17 -7.44 6.06
N ALA A 20 13.87 -8.15 6.96
CA ALA A 20 13.81 -9.60 7.17
C ALA A 20 13.80 -10.44 5.89
N PRO A 21 14.91 -10.52 5.14
CA PRO A 21 15.00 -11.32 3.91
C PRO A 21 14.65 -12.80 4.10
N THR A 22 14.87 -13.37 5.29
CA THR A 22 14.51 -14.74 5.64
C THR A 22 12.99 -14.99 5.69
N HIS A 23 12.19 -13.92 5.74
CA HIS A 23 10.73 -13.95 5.78
C HIS A 23 10.08 -13.63 4.43
N ILE A 24 10.90 -13.51 3.38
CA ILE A 24 10.46 -13.23 2.02
C ILE A 24 10.92 -14.37 1.12
N ASN A 25 9.98 -14.90 0.35
CA ASN A 25 10.27 -15.82 -0.74
C ASN A 25 9.76 -15.22 -2.05
N THR A 26 10.53 -15.36 -3.13
CA THR A 26 10.12 -14.93 -4.47
C THR A 26 10.08 -16.16 -5.38
N SER A 27 9.05 -16.27 -6.21
CA SER A 27 8.91 -17.37 -7.17
C SER A 27 10.07 -17.37 -8.18
N ALA A 28 10.32 -18.53 -8.79
CA ALA A 28 11.43 -18.70 -9.73
C ALA A 28 11.33 -17.79 -10.97
N ASP A 29 10.10 -17.43 -11.38
CA ASP A 29 9.83 -16.50 -12.48
C ASP A 29 9.81 -15.02 -12.05
N GLY A 30 9.95 -14.74 -10.75
CA GLY A 30 9.96 -13.38 -10.21
C GLY A 30 8.59 -12.71 -10.11
N HIS A 31 7.50 -13.38 -10.50
CA HIS A 31 6.17 -12.75 -10.58
C HIS A 31 5.36 -12.81 -9.28
N GLU A 32 5.71 -13.70 -8.35
CA GLU A 32 5.05 -13.82 -7.05
C GLU A 32 6.06 -13.65 -5.91
N ARG A 33 5.67 -12.90 -4.88
CA ARG A 33 6.44 -12.74 -3.65
C ARG A 33 5.56 -13.02 -2.44
N SER A 34 6.03 -13.87 -1.54
CA SER A 34 5.30 -14.22 -0.32
C SER A 34 5.99 -13.66 0.93
N LEU A 35 5.23 -13.08 1.84
CA LEU A 35 5.70 -12.57 3.12
C LEU A 35 5.22 -13.44 4.28
N LYS A 36 6.14 -13.70 5.22
CA LYS A 36 5.89 -14.38 6.50
C LYS A 36 5.85 -13.36 7.63
N LEU A 37 4.96 -13.60 8.60
CA LEU A 37 4.98 -12.97 9.91
C LEU A 37 4.90 -14.08 10.95
N ASP A 38 5.75 -14.01 11.96
CA ASP A 38 5.70 -14.89 13.11
C ASP A 38 6.03 -14.13 14.41
N GLU A 39 6.64 -14.78 15.39
CA GLU A 39 7.08 -14.15 16.64
C GLU A 39 8.46 -13.49 16.52
N GLU A 40 9.27 -13.90 15.54
CA GLU A 40 10.61 -13.36 15.33
C GLU A 40 10.55 -12.04 14.57
N SER A 41 9.80 -11.99 13.47
CA SER A 41 9.74 -10.79 12.62
C SER A 41 8.52 -10.73 11.71
N GLY A 42 8.19 -9.50 11.28
CA GLY A 42 7.48 -9.24 10.03
C GLY A 42 8.44 -9.16 8.85
N ALA A 43 7.98 -8.62 7.72
CA ALA A 43 8.78 -8.49 6.51
C ALA A 43 8.32 -7.29 5.67
N GLY A 44 9.22 -6.77 4.82
CA GLY A 44 8.89 -5.67 3.93
C GLY A 44 9.82 -5.58 2.71
N PHE A 45 9.31 -4.95 1.66
CA PHE A 45 10.05 -4.67 0.44
C PHE A 45 9.58 -3.34 -0.17
N ALA A 46 10.41 -2.76 -1.03
CA ALA A 46 10.13 -1.49 -1.67
C ALA A 46 10.57 -1.46 -3.13
N SER A 47 9.95 -0.61 -3.95
CA SER A 47 10.32 -0.41 -5.35
C SER A 47 11.76 0.10 -5.42
N ASN A 48 12.51 -0.27 -6.46
CA ASN A 48 13.86 0.26 -6.71
C ASN A 48 13.79 1.73 -7.13
N GLU A 49 12.84 2.02 -8.02
CA GLU A 49 12.59 3.37 -8.53
C GLU A 49 11.67 4.16 -7.61
N MET A 50 11.79 5.48 -7.73
CA MET A 50 10.82 6.43 -7.21
C MET A 50 9.92 6.91 -8.35
N PHE A 51 8.74 7.41 -8.00
CA PHE A 51 7.72 7.85 -8.95
C PHE A 51 7.28 9.29 -8.65
N LEU A 52 6.77 9.95 -9.68
CA LEU A 52 6.00 11.19 -9.58
C LEU A 52 4.79 11.00 -10.49
N PHE A 53 3.62 10.81 -9.88
CA PHE A 53 2.40 10.36 -10.54
C PHE A 53 2.50 8.96 -11.15
N GLY A 54 1.33 8.39 -11.41
CA GLY A 54 1.21 7.09 -12.05
C GLY A 54 -0.06 6.36 -11.65
N GLU A 55 -0.25 5.22 -12.27
CA GLU A 55 -1.20 4.19 -11.87
C GLU A 55 -0.38 3.01 -11.40
N ILE A 56 -0.48 2.67 -10.13
CA ILE A 56 0.34 1.65 -9.50
C ILE A 56 -0.59 0.55 -9.03
N ASP A 57 -0.44 -0.62 -9.64
CA ASP A 57 -1.22 -1.81 -9.35
C ASP A 57 -0.40 -2.77 -8.49
N MET A 58 -1.06 -3.39 -7.51
CA MET A 58 -0.55 -4.57 -6.84
C MET A 58 -1.66 -5.61 -6.70
N GLN A 59 -1.37 -6.85 -7.10
CA GLN A 59 -2.24 -7.96 -6.79
C GLN A 59 -1.88 -8.55 -5.44
N ILE A 60 -2.86 -8.64 -4.54
CA ILE A 60 -2.63 -9.10 -3.16
C ILE A 60 -3.65 -10.18 -2.83
N LYS A 61 -3.16 -11.28 -2.24
CA LYS A 61 -3.98 -12.31 -1.61
C LYS A 61 -3.63 -12.41 -0.13
N LEU A 62 -4.61 -12.15 0.73
CA LEU A 62 -4.43 -12.07 2.17
C LEU A 62 -4.36 -13.46 2.82
N VAL A 63 -3.90 -13.51 4.08
CA VAL A 63 -3.81 -14.75 4.84
C VAL A 63 -5.20 -15.22 5.29
N PRO A 64 -5.58 -16.50 5.09
CA PRO A 64 -6.84 -17.03 5.58
C PRO A 64 -6.82 -17.29 7.09
N GLY A 65 -7.99 -17.47 7.68
CA GLY A 65 -8.14 -17.91 9.08
C GLY A 65 -8.02 -16.77 10.09
N HIS A 66 -7.28 -17.01 11.17
CA HIS A 66 -7.12 -16.03 12.25
C HIS A 66 -5.95 -15.07 11.95
N SER A 67 -6.26 -13.81 11.69
CA SER A 67 -5.30 -12.74 11.41
C SER A 67 -5.46 -11.52 12.32
N ALA A 68 -6.20 -11.65 13.42
CA ALA A 68 -6.44 -10.54 14.34
C ALA A 68 -5.12 -9.92 14.83
N GLY A 69 -5.03 -8.60 14.78
CA GLY A 69 -3.84 -7.86 15.20
C GLY A 69 -2.69 -7.88 14.20
N THR A 70 -2.91 -8.30 12.96
CA THR A 70 -1.94 -8.13 11.87
C THR A 70 -2.40 -7.07 10.88
N VAL A 71 -1.44 -6.42 10.23
CA VAL A 71 -1.69 -5.49 9.13
C VAL A 71 -0.79 -5.81 7.95
N VAL A 72 -1.41 -5.83 6.78
CA VAL A 72 -0.72 -5.79 5.49
C VAL A 72 -0.82 -4.35 5.00
N ALA A 73 0.32 -3.72 4.76
CA ALA A 73 0.38 -2.35 4.25
C ALA A 73 0.88 -2.37 2.81
N TYR A 74 0.20 -1.62 1.94
CA TYR A 74 0.62 -1.29 0.58
C TYR A 74 0.49 0.22 0.44
N TYR A 75 1.62 0.92 0.32
CA TYR A 75 1.61 2.37 0.37
C TYR A 75 2.66 3.01 -0.53
N LEU A 76 2.43 4.28 -0.85
CA LEU A 76 3.40 5.16 -1.48
C LEU A 76 3.87 6.17 -0.45
N THR A 77 5.17 6.46 -0.42
CA THR A 77 5.74 7.39 0.55
C THR A 77 6.89 8.19 0.00
N SER A 78 6.97 9.45 0.46
CA SER A 78 8.08 10.34 0.17
C SER A 78 9.20 10.17 1.19
N ASP A 79 10.44 10.40 0.76
CA ASP A 79 11.62 10.33 1.63
C ASP A 79 11.88 11.67 2.38
N GLN A 80 10.87 12.53 2.51
CA GLN A 80 10.99 13.87 3.12
C GLN A 80 10.64 13.87 4.62
N PRO A 81 11.20 14.81 5.42
CA PRO A 81 10.86 14.94 6.84
C PRO A 81 9.37 15.16 7.10
N ASN A 82 8.74 15.99 6.26
CA ASN A 82 7.28 16.16 6.22
C ASN A 82 6.72 15.19 5.19
N ARG A 83 6.72 13.93 5.58
CA ARG A 83 6.36 12.82 4.71
C ARG A 83 4.95 12.98 4.13
N ASP A 84 4.87 12.63 2.87
CA ASP A 84 3.64 12.46 2.11
C ASP A 84 3.42 10.94 1.98
N GLU A 85 2.19 10.46 2.16
CA GLU A 85 1.87 9.03 2.14
C GLU A 85 0.46 8.75 1.61
N ILE A 86 0.30 7.65 0.89
CA ILE A 86 -0.97 7.16 0.35
C ILE A 86 -1.09 5.67 0.70
N ASP A 87 -2.10 5.29 1.49
CA ASP A 87 -2.15 3.98 2.13
C ASP A 87 -3.31 3.10 1.69
N PHE A 88 -3.01 1.82 1.50
CA PHE A 88 -3.92 0.72 1.74
C PHE A 88 -3.41 -0.11 2.93
N GLU A 89 -4.27 -0.31 3.93
CA GLU A 89 -3.99 -1.15 5.08
C GLU A 89 -5.09 -2.19 5.26
N PHE A 90 -4.70 -3.46 5.23
CA PHE A 90 -5.61 -4.58 5.43
C PHE A 90 -5.55 -5.02 6.88
N LEU A 91 -6.58 -4.68 7.64
CA LEU A 91 -6.67 -4.99 9.07
C LEU A 91 -7.20 -6.41 9.24
N GLY A 92 -6.35 -7.30 9.75
CA GLY A 92 -6.70 -8.69 10.01
C GLY A 92 -7.71 -8.85 11.13
N ASN A 93 -8.41 -9.99 11.13
CA ASN A 93 -9.55 -10.23 12.02
C ASN A 93 -9.54 -11.66 12.58
N VAL A 94 -10.39 -11.92 13.56
CA VAL A 94 -10.61 -13.29 14.06
C VAL A 94 -11.23 -14.15 12.96
N ALA A 95 -10.98 -15.46 13.00
CA ALA A 95 -11.49 -16.38 11.98
C ALA A 95 -13.00 -16.26 11.78
N GLY A 96 -13.43 -16.21 10.50
CA GLY A 96 -14.83 -16.07 10.10
C GLY A 96 -15.39 -14.64 10.18
N LYS A 97 -14.57 -13.64 10.51
CA LYS A 97 -14.92 -12.21 10.39
C LYS A 97 -14.18 -11.58 9.21
N PRO A 98 -14.81 -10.62 8.52
CA PRO A 98 -14.21 -10.01 7.34
C PRO A 98 -12.99 -9.18 7.70
N TYR A 99 -12.04 -9.11 6.77
CA TYR A 99 -11.01 -8.08 6.76
C TYR A 99 -11.64 -6.69 6.62
N ILE A 100 -10.98 -5.69 7.20
CA ILE A 100 -11.28 -4.28 6.98
C ILE A 100 -10.18 -3.71 6.10
N LEU A 101 -10.56 -3.04 5.01
CA LEU A 101 -9.64 -2.23 4.22
C LEU A 101 -9.70 -0.79 4.73
N GLN A 102 -8.57 -0.29 5.23
CA GLN A 102 -8.37 1.11 5.56
C GLN A 102 -7.59 1.80 4.42
N THR A 103 -7.98 3.04 4.11
CA THR A 103 -7.18 3.94 3.27
C THR A 103 -6.83 5.19 4.04
N ASN A 104 -5.67 5.78 3.77
CA ASN A 104 -5.26 7.03 4.38
C ASN A 104 -4.45 7.90 3.38
N VAL A 105 -4.38 9.20 3.67
CA VAL A 105 -3.59 10.17 2.93
C VAL A 105 -2.91 11.12 3.92
N PHE A 106 -1.59 11.02 4.02
CA PHE A 106 -0.76 11.99 4.73
C PHE A 106 -0.31 13.07 3.75
N ALA A 107 -0.47 14.32 4.15
CA ALA A 107 -0.08 15.47 3.34
C ALA A 107 0.72 16.45 4.19
N ASP A 108 1.97 16.73 3.80
CA ASP A 108 2.89 17.60 4.54
C ASP A 108 3.04 17.19 6.01
N GLY A 109 3.14 15.87 6.26
CA GLY A 109 3.22 15.29 7.61
C GLY A 109 1.93 15.30 8.43
N PHE A 110 0.80 15.77 7.87
CA PHE A 110 -0.50 15.76 8.56
C PHE A 110 -1.33 14.53 8.22
N ASP A 111 -1.79 13.83 9.25
CA ASP A 111 -2.61 12.60 9.23
C ASP A 111 -4.13 12.89 9.44
N ASN A 112 -4.88 11.88 9.92
CA ASN A 112 -6.30 11.82 10.30
C ASN A 112 -7.28 11.87 9.13
N ARG A 113 -7.00 11.13 8.06
CA ARG A 113 -7.87 11.00 6.87
C ARG A 113 -8.25 9.55 6.60
N GLU A 114 -8.40 8.73 7.63
CA GLU A 114 -8.71 7.33 7.49
C GLU A 114 -10.15 7.10 7.02
N GLU A 115 -10.31 6.23 6.03
CA GLU A 115 -11.62 5.68 5.64
C GLU A 115 -11.53 4.16 5.66
N ARG A 116 -12.56 3.50 6.22
CA ARG A 116 -12.61 2.04 6.38
C ARG A 116 -13.81 1.45 5.68
N ILE A 117 -13.60 0.37 4.93
CA ILE A 117 -14.65 -0.39 4.25
C ILE A 117 -14.50 -1.89 4.50
N ASN A 118 -15.61 -2.61 4.37
CA ASN A 118 -15.57 -4.05 4.13
C ASN A 118 -15.49 -4.29 2.61
N LEU A 119 -14.75 -5.31 2.21
CA LEU A 119 -14.71 -5.76 0.82
C LEU A 119 -15.97 -6.57 0.48
N TRP A 120 -16.39 -6.52 -0.79
CA TRP A 120 -17.54 -7.29 -1.30
C TRP A 120 -17.18 -8.73 -1.69
N PHE A 121 -16.00 -9.19 -1.31
CA PHE A 121 -15.47 -10.53 -1.54
C PHE A 121 -14.58 -10.95 -0.35
N ASP A 122 -14.18 -12.22 -0.32
CA ASP A 122 -13.18 -12.72 0.64
C ASP A 122 -11.76 -12.56 0.03
N PRO A 123 -10.95 -11.59 0.51
CA PRO A 123 -9.62 -11.30 -0.06
C PRO A 123 -8.57 -12.38 0.22
N THR A 124 -8.94 -13.46 0.91
CA THR A 124 -8.04 -14.58 1.25
C THR A 124 -8.13 -15.73 0.25
N LEU A 125 -9.19 -15.75 -0.58
CA LEU A 125 -9.47 -16.86 -1.50
C LEU A 125 -8.73 -16.73 -2.84
N ASP A 126 -8.58 -15.51 -3.35
CA ASP A 126 -7.89 -15.25 -4.62
C ASP A 126 -7.13 -13.91 -4.57
N PHE A 127 -6.31 -13.67 -5.59
CA PHE A 127 -5.67 -12.38 -5.80
C PHE A 127 -6.69 -11.35 -6.29
N HIS A 128 -6.65 -10.17 -5.70
CA HIS A 128 -7.40 -9.00 -6.13
C HIS A 128 -6.46 -7.83 -6.42
N THR A 129 -6.83 -6.97 -7.37
CA THR A 129 -6.00 -5.83 -7.77
C THR A 129 -6.34 -4.61 -6.92
N TYR A 130 -5.33 -4.05 -6.26
CA TYR A 130 -5.43 -2.81 -5.50
C TYR A 130 -4.60 -1.75 -6.22
N THR A 131 -5.25 -0.66 -6.62
CA THR A 131 -4.64 0.36 -7.47
C THR A 131 -4.67 1.72 -6.79
N ILE A 132 -3.52 2.40 -6.84
CA ILE A 132 -3.42 3.83 -6.55
C ILE A 132 -3.22 4.55 -7.89
N LEU A 133 -4.23 5.29 -8.34
CA LEU A 133 -4.08 6.26 -9.42
C LEU A 133 -3.80 7.63 -8.81
N TRP A 134 -2.63 8.18 -9.10
CA TRP A 134 -2.18 9.46 -8.58
C TRP A 134 -1.73 10.37 -9.73
N ASN A 135 -2.34 11.55 -9.81
CA ASN A 135 -1.96 12.59 -10.77
C ASN A 135 -2.16 14.00 -10.16
N LEU A 136 -1.87 15.04 -10.94
CA LEU A 136 -1.98 16.45 -10.52
C LEU A 136 -3.37 16.86 -10.01
N HIS A 137 -4.42 16.14 -10.37
CA HIS A 137 -5.80 16.50 -10.04
C HIS A 137 -6.36 15.71 -8.87
N GLN A 138 -5.90 14.47 -8.66
CA GLN A 138 -6.51 13.57 -7.70
C GLN A 138 -5.65 12.35 -7.38
N ILE A 139 -5.96 11.75 -6.24
CA ILE A 139 -5.62 10.38 -5.87
C ILE A 139 -6.92 9.56 -5.90
N VAL A 140 -6.90 8.40 -6.55
CA VAL A 140 -8.03 7.47 -6.60
C VAL A 140 -7.56 6.11 -6.11
N PHE A 141 -8.23 5.59 -5.08
CA PHE A 141 -8.07 4.23 -4.60
C PHE A 141 -9.07 3.33 -5.29
N MET A 142 -8.60 2.25 -5.90
CA MET A 142 -9.46 1.28 -6.58
C MET A 142 -9.19 -0.14 -6.10
N VAL A 143 -10.26 -0.94 -6.09
CA VAL A 143 -10.22 -2.38 -5.86
C VAL A 143 -10.88 -3.06 -7.06
N ASP A 144 -10.15 -3.91 -7.76
CA ASP A 144 -10.57 -4.54 -9.02
C ASP A 144 -11.16 -3.53 -10.02
N TRP A 145 -10.46 -2.40 -10.19
CA TRP A 145 -10.87 -1.29 -11.06
C TRP A 145 -12.14 -0.55 -10.64
N VAL A 146 -12.70 -0.84 -9.46
CA VAL A 146 -13.81 -0.09 -8.86
C VAL A 146 -13.26 0.99 -7.94
N PRO A 147 -13.50 2.29 -8.21
CA PRO A 147 -13.10 3.36 -7.29
C PRO A 147 -13.85 3.25 -5.97
N ILE A 148 -13.10 3.16 -4.88
CA ILE A 148 -13.64 3.13 -3.52
C ILE A 148 -13.46 4.47 -2.79
N ARG A 149 -12.50 5.30 -3.22
CA ARG A 149 -12.21 6.59 -2.64
C ARG A 149 -11.52 7.51 -3.64
N VAL A 150 -11.89 8.80 -3.63
CA VAL A 150 -11.25 9.86 -4.43
C VAL A 150 -10.86 11.01 -3.51
N TYR A 151 -9.57 11.36 -3.51
CA TYR A 151 -9.04 12.54 -2.84
C TYR A 151 -8.64 13.58 -3.90
N ARG A 152 -9.37 14.68 -3.99
CA ARG A 152 -9.20 15.70 -5.05
C ARG A 152 -8.26 16.82 -4.64
N ASN A 153 -7.51 17.31 -5.61
CA ASN A 153 -6.68 18.51 -5.45
C ASN A 153 -7.56 19.74 -5.30
N HIS A 154 -7.52 20.32 -4.10
CA HIS A 154 -8.20 21.56 -3.73
C HIS A 154 -7.21 22.64 -3.29
N ALA A 155 -5.96 22.61 -3.80
CA ALA A 155 -4.93 23.60 -3.50
C ALA A 155 -5.39 25.05 -3.77
N ASP A 156 -6.27 25.25 -4.75
CA ASP A 156 -6.93 26.53 -5.05
C ASP A 156 -7.83 27.06 -3.92
N LYS A 157 -8.23 26.20 -2.98
CA LYS A 157 -9.12 26.50 -1.85
C LYS A 157 -8.42 26.48 -0.49
N GLY A 158 -7.08 26.42 -0.47
CA GLY A 158 -6.29 26.44 0.76
C GLY A 158 -6.39 25.17 1.62
N SER A 159 -7.00 24.09 1.11
CA SER A 159 -6.85 22.78 1.72
C SER A 159 -5.42 22.31 1.52
N GLY A 160 -4.81 21.70 2.54
CA GLY A 160 -3.55 20.96 2.43
C GLY A 160 -3.71 19.75 1.53
N PHE A 161 -3.90 19.99 0.24
CA PHE A 161 -3.57 19.01 -0.76
C PHE A 161 -2.05 18.99 -0.81
N SER A 162 -1.51 17.79 -0.72
CA SER A 162 -0.09 17.60 -0.58
C SER A 162 0.68 18.35 -1.68
N LYS A 163 1.91 18.77 -1.36
CA LYS A 163 2.85 19.21 -2.40
C LYS A 163 3.07 18.15 -3.49
N MET A 164 2.66 16.89 -3.26
CA MET A 164 2.36 15.86 -4.26
C MET A 164 1.69 16.40 -5.53
N ALA A 165 0.93 17.50 -5.50
CA ALA A 165 0.36 18.11 -6.71
C ALA A 165 0.48 19.63 -6.82
N THR A 166 1.50 20.22 -6.20
CA THR A 166 1.83 21.64 -6.42
C THR A 166 3.12 21.78 -7.24
N ASN A 167 3.23 22.91 -7.95
CA ASN A 167 4.27 23.17 -8.95
C ASN A 167 5.72 23.18 -8.42
N GLU A 168 5.96 23.02 -7.11
CA GLU A 168 7.32 22.95 -6.56
C GLU A 168 8.03 21.61 -6.86
N TYR A 169 7.30 20.54 -7.17
CA TYR A 169 7.87 19.19 -7.40
C TYR A 169 7.98 18.77 -8.87
N GLN A 170 7.81 19.68 -9.85
CA GLN A 170 7.49 19.31 -11.24
C GLN A 170 8.53 18.49 -12.03
N ASN A 171 9.71 18.14 -11.52
CA ASN A 171 10.74 17.51 -12.37
C ASN A 171 11.55 16.35 -11.74
N GLN A 172 11.20 15.83 -10.56
CA GLN A 172 11.93 14.67 -10.01
C GLN A 172 10.99 13.65 -9.35
N PRO A 173 11.26 12.34 -9.50
CA PRO A 173 10.55 11.31 -8.75
C PRO A 173 10.80 11.44 -7.25
N VAL A 174 9.74 11.30 -6.44
CA VAL A 174 9.81 11.55 -4.98
C VAL A 174 9.18 10.46 -4.12
N GLU A 175 8.35 9.59 -4.70
CA GLU A 175 7.63 8.56 -3.94
C GLU A 175 8.16 7.16 -4.21
N ARG A 176 8.33 6.34 -3.16
CA ARG A 176 8.65 4.92 -3.28
C ARG A 176 7.42 4.07 -2.96
N GLY A 177 7.18 3.02 -3.75
CA GLY A 177 6.21 1.99 -3.41
C GLY A 177 6.77 1.07 -2.33
N GLN A 178 6.05 0.91 -1.23
CA GLN A 178 6.44 0.06 -0.12
C GLN A 178 5.32 -0.91 0.23
N LEU A 179 5.72 -2.14 0.55
CA LEU A 179 4.82 -3.21 0.95
C LEU A 179 5.38 -3.88 2.20
N GLY A 180 4.52 -4.05 3.20
CA GLY A 180 4.88 -4.59 4.51
C GLY A 180 3.84 -5.55 5.08
N TYR A 181 4.32 -6.49 5.90
CA TYR A 181 3.45 -7.34 6.71
C TYR A 181 3.96 -7.40 8.15
N GLU A 182 3.15 -6.89 9.08
CA GLU A 182 3.54 -6.71 10.47
C GLU A 182 2.39 -6.91 11.47
N ARG A 183 2.73 -6.93 12.76
CA ARG A 183 1.73 -6.88 13.84
C ARG A 183 1.33 -5.44 14.07
N TRP A 184 0.03 -5.21 14.22
CA TRP A 184 -0.50 -3.90 14.54
C TRP A 184 0.01 -3.47 15.92
N LYS A 185 0.88 -2.46 15.95
CA LYS A 185 1.08 -1.68 17.16
C LYS A 185 -0.04 -0.66 17.17
N ARG A 186 -0.86 -0.63 18.22
CA ARG A 186 -1.70 0.55 18.46
C ARG A 186 -0.77 1.76 18.38
N GLN A 187 -1.11 2.72 17.52
CA GLN A 187 -0.70 4.09 17.78
C GLN A 187 -1.52 4.49 19.02
N ASP A 188 -0.87 4.42 20.17
CA ASP A 188 -1.35 4.98 21.43
C ASP A 188 -1.08 6.49 21.44
#